data_AF-A0A0C9UJA8-F1
#
_entry.id   AF-A0A0C9UJA8-F1
#
_cell.length_a   1.000
_cell.length_b   1.000
_cell.length_c   1.000
_cell.angle_alpha   90.00
_cell.angle_beta   90.00
_cell.angle_gamma   90.00
#
_symmetry.space_group_name_H-M   'P 1'
#
loop_
_entity.id
_entity.type
_entity.pdbx_description
1 polymer ?
#
loop_
_entity_poly.entity_id
_entity_poly.type
_entity_poly.pdbx_seq_one_letter_code
_entity_poly.pdbx_strand_id
1 'polypeptide(L)'
;LPNLLAEWPCVPIINPYHEEVARESRIWTEGYWPLSPKSQARFDRCDFPLVASLAYPEVSREHLRLTANFKMWFFLFAEITD
;
A
#
# COMPACT_ATOMS: atom_id res chain seq x y z
N LEU A 1 -14.47 -0.52 17.15
CA LEU A 1 -14.95 -1.75 16.47
C LEU A 1 -14.48 -2.97 17.28
N PRO A 2 -15.24 -4.07 17.32
CA PRO A 2 -14.78 -5.33 17.94
C PRO A 2 -13.56 -5.89 17.19
N ASN A 3 -12.69 -6.64 17.88
CA ASN A 3 -11.51 -7.24 17.27
C ASN A 3 -11.88 -8.53 16.53
N LEU A 4 -12.18 -8.41 15.23
CA LEU A 4 -12.53 -9.54 14.37
C LEU A 4 -11.35 -10.49 14.10
N LEU A 5 -10.12 -10.08 14.42
CA LEU A 5 -8.90 -10.86 14.16
C LEU A 5 -8.36 -11.57 15.41
N ALA A 6 -9.03 -11.45 16.56
CA ALA A 6 -8.55 -11.99 17.84
C ALA A 6 -8.31 -13.52 17.80
N GLU A 7 -9.14 -14.25 17.06
CA GLU A 7 -9.09 -15.71 16.92
C GLU A 7 -8.80 -16.14 15.48
N TRP A 8 -8.20 -15.25 14.68
CA TRP A 8 -8.00 -15.51 13.26
C TRP A 8 -6.93 -16.60 13.05
N PRO A 9 -7.24 -17.70 12.33
CA PRO A 9 -6.34 -18.85 12.24
C PRO A 9 -5.16 -18.65 11.28
N CYS A 10 -5.25 -17.68 10.35
CA CYS A 10 -4.18 -17.45 9.38
C CYS A 10 -3.20 -16.39 9.89
N VAL A 11 -1.98 -16.80 10.22
CA VAL A 11 -0.92 -15.86 10.62
C VAL A 11 -0.55 -15.00 9.40
N PRO A 12 -0.59 -13.66 9.51
CA PRO A 12 -0.18 -12.80 8.41
C PRO A 12 1.31 -12.97 8.13
N ILE A 13 1.65 -13.24 6.88
CA ILE A 13 3.02 -13.23 6.39
C ILE A 13 3.18 -11.95 5.56
N ILE A 14 4.25 -11.20 5.83
CA ILE A 14 4.58 -9.99 5.07
C ILE A 14 5.77 -10.34 4.17
N ASN A 15 5.71 -9.89 2.92
CA ASN A 15 6.82 -10.05 1.99
C ASN A 15 8.11 -9.42 2.56
N PRO A 16 9.27 -10.11 2.55
CA PRO A 16 10.50 -9.62 3.15
C PRO A 16 11.03 -8.31 2.54
N TYR A 17 10.61 -7.97 1.32
CA TYR A 17 11.00 -6.73 0.64
C TYR A 17 10.07 -5.54 0.94
N HIS A 18 9.13 -5.67 1.89
CA HIS A 18 8.10 -4.66 2.17
C HIS A 18 8.67 -3.25 2.39
N GLU A 19 9.56 -3.09 3.36
CA GLU A 19 10.11 -1.77 3.75
C GLU A 19 10.76 -1.04 2.58
N GLU A 20 11.57 -1.78 1.81
CA GLU A 20 12.25 -1.25 0.64
C GLU A 20 11.27 -0.83 -0.46
N VAL A 21 10.34 -1.72 -0.82
CA VAL A 21 9.35 -1.49 -1.87
C VAL A 21 8.35 -0.40 -1.49
N ALA A 22 7.94 -0.32 -0.22
CA ALA A 22 7.03 0.69 0.28
C ALA A 22 7.64 2.09 0.13
N ARG A 23 8.89 2.25 0.57
CA ARG A 23 9.64 3.51 0.41
C ARG A 23 9.76 3.91 -1.06
N GLU A 24 10.15 2.99 -1.94
CA GLU A 24 10.28 3.30 -3.38
C GLU A 24 8.92 3.65 -4.03
N SER A 25 7.83 2.99 -3.64
CA SER A 25 6.48 3.27 -4.15
C SER A 25 5.99 4.64 -3.75
N ARG A 26 6.22 5.04 -2.49
CA ARG A 26 5.87 6.38 -1.98
C ARG A 26 6.63 7.46 -2.73
N ILE A 27 7.97 7.36 -2.81
CA ILE A 27 8.80 8.32 -3.56
C ILE A 27 8.33 8.45 -5.01
N TRP A 28 8.02 7.32 -5.66
CA TRP A 28 7.58 7.35 -7.06
C TRP A 28 6.24 8.06 -7.24
N THR A 29 5.27 7.85 -6.34
CA THR A 29 3.95 8.47 -6.43
C THR A 29 3.92 9.92 -5.99
N GLU A 30 4.76 10.32 -5.04
CA GLU A 30 5.00 11.72 -4.67
C GLU A 30 5.51 12.57 -5.85
N GLY A 31 6.08 11.97 -6.89
CA GLY A 31 6.49 12.72 -8.09
C GLY A 31 5.34 13.36 -8.88
N TYR A 32 4.09 12.96 -8.63
CA TYR A 32 2.94 13.33 -9.48
C TYR A 32 1.95 14.30 -8.83
N TRP A 33 2.06 14.58 -7.52
CA TRP A 33 1.23 15.48 -6.68
C TRP A 33 -0.17 15.87 -7.24
N PRO A 34 -1.11 14.92 -7.40
CA PRO A 34 -2.39 15.24 -8.00
C PRO A 34 -3.47 15.67 -7.00
N LEU A 35 -3.18 15.64 -5.68
CA LEU A 35 -4.19 15.81 -4.64
C LEU A 35 -4.12 17.19 -3.95
N SER A 36 -5.27 17.66 -3.46
CA SER A 36 -5.32 18.79 -2.53
C SER A 36 -4.55 18.47 -1.23
N PRO A 37 -4.04 19.46 -0.48
CA PRO A 37 -3.32 19.19 0.78
C PRO A 37 -4.13 18.35 1.79
N LYS A 38 -5.46 18.54 1.83
CA LYS A 38 -6.36 17.76 2.69
C LYS A 38 -6.47 16.30 2.24
N SER A 39 -6.61 16.07 0.93
CA SER A 39 -6.70 14.70 0.37
C SER A 39 -5.35 13.99 0.46
N GLN A 40 -4.24 14.67 0.19
CA GLN A 40 -2.90 14.14 0.37
C GLN A 40 -2.65 13.69 1.81
N ALA A 41 -3.00 14.52 2.80
CA ALA A 41 -2.87 14.15 4.20
C ALA A 41 -3.74 12.95 4.61
N ARG A 42 -4.88 12.70 3.94
CA ARG A 42 -5.64 11.46 4.13
C ARG A 42 -4.93 10.27 3.50
N PHE A 43 -4.49 10.43 2.27
CA PHE A 43 -3.81 9.42 1.48
C PHE A 43 -2.52 8.93 2.16
N ASP A 44 -1.72 9.85 2.69
CA ASP A 44 -0.44 9.55 3.35
C ASP A 44 -0.59 8.78 4.67
N ARG A 45 -1.76 8.86 5.32
CA ARG A 45 -2.06 8.07 6.54
C ARG A 45 -2.29 6.59 6.25
N CYS A 46 -2.45 6.21 4.98
CA CYS A 46 -2.64 4.84 4.58
C CYS A 46 -1.32 4.16 4.19
N ASP A 47 -1.26 2.84 4.38
CA ASP A 47 -0.16 2.01 3.89
C ASP A 47 -0.65 1.04 2.80
N PHE A 48 -0.77 1.56 1.57
CA PHE A 48 -1.17 0.76 0.42
C PHE A 48 -0.10 -0.29 0.01
N PRO A 49 1.21 -0.04 0.12
CA PRO A 49 2.22 -1.06 -0.09
C PRO A 49 2.11 -2.25 0.87
N LEU A 50 1.68 -2.04 2.12
CA LEU A 50 1.43 -3.12 3.08
C LEU A 50 0.32 -4.05 2.59
N VAL A 51 -0.74 -3.53 1.97
CA VAL A 51 -1.80 -4.34 1.36
C VAL A 51 -1.23 -5.27 0.28
N ALA A 52 -0.34 -4.77 -0.58
CA ALA A 52 0.34 -5.61 -1.58
C ALA A 52 1.24 -6.67 -0.92
N SER A 53 1.95 -6.30 0.15
CA SER A 53 2.91 -7.16 0.84
C SER A 53 2.25 -8.30 1.62
N LEU A 54 1.05 -8.07 2.15
CA LEU A 54 0.22 -9.08 2.79
C LEU A 54 -0.52 -9.97 1.79
N ALA A 55 -0.91 -9.42 0.63
CA ALA A 55 -1.59 -10.19 -0.42
C ALA A 55 -0.64 -11.09 -1.21
N TYR A 56 0.62 -10.68 -1.35
CA TYR A 56 1.64 -11.36 -2.15
C TYR A 56 2.93 -11.58 -1.34
N PRO A 57 2.91 -12.38 -0.27
CA PRO A 57 4.05 -12.53 0.63
C PRO A 57 5.26 -13.24 0.01
N GLU A 58 5.04 -14.08 -1.00
CA GLU A 58 6.07 -14.98 -1.55
C GLU A 58 6.60 -14.54 -2.93
N VAL A 59 6.08 -13.44 -3.50
CA VAL A 59 6.52 -12.99 -4.82
C VAL A 59 7.90 -12.32 -4.76
N SER A 60 8.59 -12.28 -5.91
CA SER A 60 9.86 -11.57 -6.02
C SER A 60 9.72 -10.08 -5.71
N ARG A 61 10.84 -9.44 -5.37
CA ARG A 61 10.92 -8.00 -5.13
C ARG A 61 10.32 -7.19 -6.27
N GLU A 62 10.58 -7.56 -7.53
CA GLU A 62 10.11 -6.87 -8.72
C GLU A 62 8.59 -6.95 -8.87
N HIS A 63 8.01 -8.13 -8.63
CA HIS A 63 6.55 -8.31 -8.64
C HIS A 63 5.89 -7.57 -7.47
N LEU A 64 6.52 -7.56 -6.30
CA LEU A 64 6.03 -6.77 -5.17
C LEU A 64 6.06 -5.28 -5.51
N ARG A 65 7.16 -4.79 -6.12
CA ARG A 65 7.30 -3.39 -6.53
C ARG A 65 6.21 -2.98 -7.52
N LEU A 66 5.95 -3.81 -8.53
CA LEU A 66 4.90 -3.58 -9.51
C LEU A 66 3.52 -3.51 -8.86
N THR A 67 3.20 -4.47 -7.98
CA THR A 67 1.89 -4.52 -7.32
C THR A 67 1.71 -3.38 -6.30
N ALA A 68 2.75 -3.00 -5.55
CA ALA A 68 2.71 -1.85 -4.65
C ALA A 68 2.48 -0.54 -5.41
N ASN A 69 3.16 -0.33 -6.54
CA ASN A 69 2.90 0.80 -7.43
C ASN A 69 1.46 0.82 -7.93
N PHE A 70 0.96 -0.32 -8.40
CA PHE A 70 -0.43 -0.43 -8.84
C PHE A 70 -1.40 -0.08 -7.71
N LYS A 71 -1.18 -0.56 -6.48
CA LYS A 71 -2.02 -0.23 -5.32
C LYS A 71 -2.01 1.26 -5.01
N MET A 72 -0.83 1.90 -5.03
CA MET A 72 -0.73 3.36 -4.84
C MET A 72 -1.60 4.10 -5.85
N TRP A 73 -1.49 3.80 -7.15
CA TRP A 73 -2.31 4.45 -8.18
C TRP A 73 -3.80 4.12 -8.07
N PHE A 74 -4.14 2.86 -7.78
CA PHE A 74 -5.53 2.43 -7.66
C PHE A 74 -6.26 3.26 -6.59
N PHE A 75 -5.66 3.42 -5.42
CA PHE A 75 -6.24 4.22 -4.35
C PHE A 75 -6.13 5.73 -4.61
N LEU A 76 -5.10 6.18 -5.33
CA LEU A 76 -4.96 7.58 -5.71
C LEU A 76 -6.11 8.01 -6.64
N PHE A 77 -6.43 7.19 -7.63
CA PHE A 77 -7.57 7.46 -8.51
C PHE A 77 -8.89 7.38 -7.76
N ALA A 78 -9.07 6.43 -6.84
CA ALA A 78 -10.26 6.38 -6.00
C ALA A 78 -10.44 7.69 -5.20
N GLU A 79 -9.37 8.23 -4.62
CA GLU A 79 -9.36 9.50 -3.89
C GLU A 79 -9.59 10.73 -4.78
N ILE A 80 -9.18 10.70 -6.06
CA ILE A 80 -9.45 11.78 -7.02
C ILE A 80 -10.93 11.81 -7.43
N THR A 81 -11.58 10.64 -7.48
CA THR A 81 -12.97 10.50 -7.94
C THR A 81 -14.01 10.58 -6.83
N ASP A 82 -13.60 10.61 -5.57
CA ASP A 82 -14.46 10.77 -4.39
C ASP A 82 -14.93 12.23 -4.21
#